data_AF-G5D344-F1
#
_entry.id   AF-G5D344-F1
#
_cell.length_a   1.000
_cell.length_b   1.000
_cell.length_c   1.000
_cell.angle_alpha   90.00
_cell.angle_beta   90.00
_cell.angle_gamma   90.00
#
_symmetry.space_group_name_H-M   'P 1'
#
loop_
_entity.id
_entity.type
_entity.pdbx_description
1 polymer ?
#
loop_
_entity_poly.entity_id
_entity_poly.type
_entity_poly.pdbx_seq_one_letter_code
_entity_poly.pdbx_strand_id
1 'polypeptide(L)'
;HNNYPVHTFGRLTSKHDNSLYDEYIPFLERELRKAHQEKNSPRIQTYIMALGMIGEPKILSVFEPYLEGKQQMTVFQRTLMVGSLGKLTETNPKLARSVLYKIYLNTMESHEVRCTAVFLLMKTNPPLSMLQRMAEFTKLDTNRQVNSAVKSTIQSLMKLKSPEWKDLAKKARSVNHLLTHHEYDYELSRGYIDEKILENQNIITHMILNYVGSEDSVIPRILYLTWYSSNGDIKVPSTKVLAMISSVKSFMELSLRSVKDRETIISAAEKIAEELKIV
;
A
#
# COMPACT_ATOMS: atom_id res chain seq x y z
N HIS A 1 8.52 -8.84 -18.71
CA HIS A 1 7.24 -8.42 -19.33
C HIS A 1 6.11 -9.11 -18.60
N ASN A 2 5.19 -8.37 -17.97
CA ASN A 2 4.06 -8.93 -17.19
C ASN A 2 2.73 -8.86 -17.96
N ASN A 3 2.77 -8.76 -19.29
CA ASN A 3 1.58 -8.63 -20.12
C ASN A 3 1.16 -10.01 -20.62
N TYR A 4 -0.15 -10.21 -20.79
CA TYR A 4 -0.71 -11.41 -21.40
C TYR A 4 -0.04 -11.66 -22.78
N PRO A 5 0.48 -12.87 -23.06
CA PRO A 5 1.27 -13.12 -24.27
C PRO A 5 0.38 -13.27 -25.49
N VAL A 6 -0.04 -12.12 -26.03
CA VAL A 6 -0.97 -12.01 -27.17
C VAL A 6 -0.44 -12.66 -28.46
N HIS A 7 0.88 -12.83 -28.59
CA HIS A 7 1.49 -13.50 -29.73
C HIS A 7 1.36 -15.03 -29.67
N THR A 8 1.16 -15.59 -28.47
CA THR A 8 1.03 -17.05 -28.27
C THR A 8 -0.42 -17.47 -28.16
N PHE A 9 -1.23 -16.74 -27.39
CA PHE A 9 -2.63 -17.13 -27.11
C PHE A 9 -3.67 -16.29 -27.87
N GLY A 10 -3.24 -15.36 -28.73
CA GLY A 10 -4.13 -14.41 -29.39
C GLY A 10 -4.57 -13.28 -28.45
N ARG A 11 -5.38 -12.35 -28.96
CA ARG A 11 -5.95 -11.28 -28.12
C ARG A 11 -7.29 -11.74 -27.55
N LEU A 12 -7.49 -11.48 -26.26
CA LEU A 12 -8.78 -11.72 -25.60
C LEU A 12 -9.87 -10.73 -26.06
N THR A 13 -9.45 -9.55 -26.55
CA THR A 13 -10.33 -8.50 -27.05
C THR A 13 -9.84 -7.97 -28.40
N SER A 14 -10.73 -7.28 -29.12
CA SER A 14 -10.38 -6.62 -30.39
C SER A 14 -9.27 -5.59 -30.20
N LYS A 15 -8.46 -5.36 -31.24
CA LYS A 15 -7.47 -4.25 -31.23
C LYS A 15 -8.11 -2.87 -31.12
N HIS A 16 -9.39 -2.77 -31.47
CA HIS A 16 -10.17 -1.54 -31.48
C HIS A 16 -11.14 -1.47 -30.29
N ASP A 17 -11.05 -2.41 -29.35
CA ASP A 17 -11.86 -2.37 -28.14
C ASP A 17 -11.36 -1.28 -27.19
N ASN A 18 -12.15 -0.20 -27.08
CA ASN A 18 -11.91 0.92 -26.19
C ASN A 18 -12.85 0.93 -24.99
N SER A 19 -13.59 -0.15 -24.72
CA SER A 19 -14.59 -0.23 -23.65
C SER A 19 -14.01 0.11 -22.27
N LEU A 20 -12.72 -0.18 -22.04
CA LEU A 20 -12.03 0.24 -20.82
C LEU A 20 -12.04 1.77 -20.62
N TYR A 21 -11.78 2.51 -21.68
CA TYR A 21 -11.65 3.96 -21.67
C TYR A 21 -12.99 4.68 -21.81
N ASP A 22 -13.91 4.09 -22.56
CA ASP A 22 -15.18 4.72 -22.93
C ASP A 22 -16.33 4.33 -21.98
N GLU A 23 -16.25 3.16 -21.35
CA GLU A 23 -17.30 2.62 -20.49
C GLU A 23 -16.83 2.41 -19.05
N TYR A 24 -15.83 1.53 -18.81
CA TYR A 24 -15.52 1.04 -17.47
C TYR A 24 -14.90 2.10 -16.55
N ILE A 25 -13.83 2.79 -17.00
CA ILE A 25 -13.22 3.87 -16.19
C ILE A 25 -14.24 5.00 -15.96
N PRO A 26 -14.95 5.52 -16.98
CA PRO A 26 -15.97 6.53 -16.78
C PRO A 26 -17.11 6.10 -15.85
N PHE A 27 -17.54 4.83 -15.90
CA PHE A 27 -18.53 4.29 -14.97
C PHE A 27 -18.03 4.34 -13.53
N LEU A 28 -16.83 3.80 -13.26
CA LEU A 28 -16.24 3.79 -11.92
C LEU A 28 -15.98 5.20 -11.39
N GLU A 29 -15.55 6.13 -12.24
CA GLU A 29 -15.41 7.55 -11.89
C GLU A 29 -16.75 8.16 -11.46
N ARG A 30 -17.82 7.95 -12.25
CA ARG A 30 -19.16 8.45 -11.91
C ARG A 30 -19.64 7.88 -10.58
N GLU A 31 -19.45 6.59 -10.36
CA GLU A 31 -19.89 5.93 -9.13
C GLU A 31 -19.05 6.33 -7.90
N LEU A 32 -17.74 6.53 -8.06
CA LEU A 32 -16.89 7.11 -7.01
C LEU A 32 -17.38 8.50 -6.61
N ARG A 33 -17.69 9.35 -7.60
CA ARG A 33 -18.21 10.70 -7.36
C ARG A 33 -19.57 10.68 -6.65
N LYS A 34 -20.49 9.80 -7.06
CA LYS A 34 -21.78 9.62 -6.38
C LYS A 34 -21.58 9.16 -4.93
N ALA A 35 -20.75 8.14 -4.71
CA ALA A 35 -20.44 7.64 -3.37
C ALA A 35 -19.82 8.73 -2.48
N HIS A 36 -18.97 9.59 -3.06
CA HIS A 36 -18.44 10.77 -2.39
C HIS A 36 -19.53 11.76 -1.96
N GLN A 37 -20.43 12.13 -2.88
CA GLN A 37 -21.56 13.03 -2.61
C GLN A 37 -22.50 12.47 -1.53
N GLU A 38 -22.76 11.17 -1.57
CA GLU A 38 -23.56 10.44 -0.57
C GLU A 38 -22.84 10.23 0.77
N LYS A 39 -21.55 10.60 0.87
CA LYS A 39 -20.68 10.31 2.02
C LYS A 39 -20.64 8.81 2.39
N ASN A 40 -20.81 7.94 1.40
CA ASN A 40 -20.84 6.50 1.59
C ASN A 40 -19.42 5.91 1.59
N SER A 41 -18.78 5.88 2.76
CA SER A 41 -17.38 5.44 2.91
C SER A 41 -17.11 4.04 2.37
N PRO A 42 -17.92 3.00 2.64
CA PRO A 42 -17.72 1.68 2.04
C PRO A 42 -17.72 1.71 0.50
N ARG A 43 -18.69 2.40 -0.12
CA ARG A 43 -18.74 2.52 -1.59
C ARG A 43 -17.54 3.27 -2.14
N ILE A 44 -17.11 4.35 -1.50
CA ILE A 44 -15.89 5.08 -1.88
C ILE A 44 -14.69 4.14 -1.91
N GLN A 45 -14.50 3.34 -0.86
CA GLN A 45 -13.40 2.37 -0.77
C GLN A 45 -13.46 1.31 -1.88
N THR A 46 -14.66 0.78 -2.15
CA THR A 46 -14.88 -0.19 -3.24
C THR A 46 -14.44 0.39 -4.59
N TYR A 47 -14.88 1.60 -4.93
CA TYR A 47 -14.54 2.20 -6.22
C TYR A 47 -13.08 2.62 -6.32
N ILE A 48 -12.45 3.06 -5.22
CA ILE A 48 -10.99 3.29 -5.18
C ILE A 48 -10.22 2.00 -5.49
N MET A 49 -10.60 0.88 -4.86
CA MET A 49 -9.95 -0.41 -5.10
C MET A 49 -10.18 -0.91 -6.52
N ALA A 50 -11.41 -0.82 -7.03
CA ALA A 50 -11.75 -1.21 -8.39
C ALA A 50 -10.93 -0.42 -9.43
N LEU A 51 -10.85 0.91 -9.28
CA LEU A 51 -10.01 1.76 -10.14
C LEU A 51 -8.54 1.38 -10.03
N GLY A 52 -8.01 1.17 -8.82
CA GLY A 52 -6.61 0.78 -8.62
C GLY A 52 -6.25 -0.56 -9.26
N MET A 53 -7.18 -1.53 -9.28
CA MET A 53 -6.98 -2.84 -9.90
C MET A 53 -6.84 -2.78 -11.42
N ILE A 54 -7.39 -1.74 -12.09
CA ILE A 54 -7.22 -1.53 -13.53
C ILE A 54 -5.74 -1.32 -13.87
N GLY A 55 -5.03 -0.50 -13.09
CA GLY A 55 -3.61 -0.24 -13.29
C GLY A 55 -3.26 0.50 -14.59
N GLU A 56 -4.20 1.25 -15.17
CA GLU A 56 -3.97 2.11 -16.35
C GLU A 56 -3.73 3.58 -15.96
N PRO A 57 -2.93 4.35 -16.71
CA PRO A 57 -2.65 5.76 -16.42
C PRO A 57 -3.88 6.64 -16.21
N LYS A 58 -4.98 6.39 -16.93
CA LYS A 58 -6.20 7.21 -16.87
C LYS A 58 -6.85 7.23 -15.47
N ILE A 59 -6.57 6.25 -14.60
CA ILE A 59 -7.08 6.28 -13.22
C ILE A 59 -6.51 7.45 -12.41
N LEU A 60 -5.34 7.98 -12.80
CA LEU A 60 -4.72 9.11 -12.11
C LEU A 60 -5.57 10.37 -12.20
N SER A 61 -6.17 10.66 -13.37
CA SER A 61 -7.05 11.83 -13.52
C SER A 61 -8.34 11.68 -12.70
N VAL A 62 -8.77 10.44 -12.43
CA VAL A 62 -9.92 10.17 -11.56
C VAL A 62 -9.59 10.46 -10.10
N PHE A 63 -8.38 10.12 -9.65
CA PHE A 63 -7.94 10.36 -8.27
C PHE A 63 -7.43 11.78 -8.01
N GLU A 64 -6.94 12.48 -9.04
CA GLU A 64 -6.28 13.79 -8.94
C GLU A 64 -7.10 14.82 -8.13
N PRO A 65 -8.41 15.05 -8.38
CA PRO A 65 -9.17 16.04 -7.61
C PRO A 65 -9.19 15.76 -6.10
N TYR A 66 -9.15 14.49 -5.71
CA TYR A 66 -9.18 14.08 -4.30
C TYR A 66 -7.80 14.13 -3.66
N LEU A 67 -6.75 13.75 -4.39
CA LEU A 67 -5.37 13.78 -3.90
C LEU A 67 -4.83 15.21 -3.80
N GLU A 68 -5.24 16.11 -4.69
CA GLU A 68 -4.88 17.53 -4.64
C GLU A 68 -5.75 18.35 -3.68
N GLY A 69 -6.73 17.73 -3.03
CA GLY A 69 -7.62 18.41 -2.07
C GLY A 69 -8.68 19.32 -2.70
N LYS A 70 -8.86 19.29 -4.03
CA LYS A 70 -9.98 19.97 -4.72
C LYS A 70 -11.33 19.39 -4.28
N GLN A 71 -11.36 18.09 -3.97
CA GLN A 71 -12.50 17.40 -3.37
C GLN A 71 -12.06 16.74 -2.07
N GLN A 72 -12.78 17.05 -0.98
CA GLN A 72 -12.36 16.63 0.35
C GLN A 72 -12.54 15.12 0.55
N MET A 73 -11.45 14.42 0.86
CA MET A 73 -11.47 13.04 1.31
C MET A 73 -10.76 12.90 2.64
N THR A 74 -11.10 11.86 3.39
CA THR A 74 -10.37 11.54 4.62
C THR A 74 -8.94 11.11 4.30
N VAL A 75 -8.02 11.26 5.25
CA VAL A 75 -6.65 10.72 5.15
C VAL A 75 -6.66 9.23 4.81
N PHE A 76 -7.56 8.46 5.43
CA PHE A 76 -7.74 7.04 5.15
C PHE A 76 -8.05 6.78 3.66
N GLN A 77 -9.04 7.48 3.10
CA GLN A 77 -9.43 7.31 1.70
C GLN A 77 -8.33 7.75 0.73
N ARG A 78 -7.64 8.87 1.01
CA ARG A 78 -6.49 9.31 0.18
C ARG A 78 -5.32 8.33 0.26
N THR A 79 -5.07 7.76 1.44
CA THR A 79 -4.06 6.71 1.61
C THR A 79 -4.42 5.44 0.83
N LEU A 80 -5.70 5.05 0.84
CA LEU A 80 -6.20 3.94 0.05
C LEU A 80 -6.04 4.20 -1.46
N MET A 81 -6.31 5.42 -1.93
CA MET A 81 -6.07 5.81 -3.32
C MET A 81 -4.60 5.67 -3.72
N VAL A 82 -3.67 6.16 -2.88
CA VAL A 82 -2.24 6.00 -3.16
C VAL A 82 -1.83 4.53 -3.10
N GLY A 83 -2.29 3.78 -2.09
CA GLY A 83 -2.01 2.34 -1.94
C GLY A 83 -2.52 1.50 -3.12
N SER A 84 -3.65 1.87 -3.72
CA SER A 84 -4.24 1.16 -4.86
C SER A 84 -3.45 1.38 -6.17
N LEU A 85 -2.53 2.36 -6.23
CA LEU A 85 -1.60 2.53 -7.35
C LEU A 85 -0.55 1.42 -7.46
N GLY A 86 -0.55 0.44 -6.55
CA GLY A 86 0.36 -0.70 -6.59
C GLY A 86 0.36 -1.43 -7.93
N LYS A 87 -0.78 -1.57 -8.62
CA LYS A 87 -0.82 -2.16 -9.97
C LYS A 87 -0.18 -1.26 -11.01
N LEU A 88 -0.40 0.06 -10.91
CA LEU A 88 0.21 1.05 -11.80
C LEU A 88 1.75 1.04 -11.69
N THR A 89 2.31 0.74 -10.51
CA THR A 89 3.77 0.58 -10.36
C THR A 89 4.34 -0.58 -11.19
N GLU A 90 3.53 -1.61 -11.46
CA GLU A 90 3.93 -2.79 -12.23
C GLU A 90 3.75 -2.57 -13.74
N THR A 91 2.66 -1.91 -14.14
CA THR A 91 2.30 -1.70 -15.56
C THR A 91 2.96 -0.45 -16.15
N ASN A 92 3.05 0.63 -15.38
CA ASN A 92 3.52 1.96 -15.80
C ASN A 92 4.51 2.57 -14.78
N PRO A 93 5.65 1.90 -14.49
CA PRO A 93 6.53 2.26 -13.39
C PRO A 93 7.07 3.69 -13.45
N LYS A 94 7.41 4.21 -14.64
CA LYS A 94 7.94 5.58 -14.80
C LYS A 94 6.92 6.65 -14.43
N LEU A 95 5.67 6.45 -14.86
CA LEU A 95 4.58 7.38 -14.56
C LEU A 95 4.22 7.32 -13.07
N ALA A 96 4.00 6.10 -12.54
CA ALA A 96 3.73 5.89 -11.13
C ALA A 96 4.81 6.52 -10.24
N ARG A 97 6.09 6.32 -10.58
CA ARG A 97 7.23 6.92 -9.88
C ARG A 97 7.14 8.44 -9.79
N SER A 98 6.78 9.10 -10.89
CA SER A 98 6.69 10.56 -10.94
C SER A 98 5.58 11.10 -10.03
N VAL A 99 4.42 10.43 -10.01
CA VAL A 99 3.29 10.78 -9.13
C VAL A 99 3.65 10.52 -7.66
N LEU A 100 4.12 9.31 -7.34
CA LEU A 100 4.46 8.91 -5.97
C LEU A 100 5.55 9.79 -5.38
N TYR A 101 6.53 10.22 -6.18
CA TYR A 101 7.59 11.10 -5.73
C TYR A 101 7.07 12.51 -5.37
N LYS A 102 6.12 13.06 -6.15
CA LYS A 102 5.46 14.34 -5.82
C LYS A 102 4.70 14.25 -4.49
N ILE A 103 3.96 13.15 -4.29
CA ILE A 103 3.23 12.91 -3.04
C ILE A 103 4.19 12.82 -1.85
N TYR A 104 5.28 12.08 -1.98
CA TYR A 104 6.31 11.96 -0.94
C TYR A 104 6.92 13.32 -0.55
N LEU A 105 7.23 14.17 -1.54
CA LEU A 105 7.86 15.47 -1.32
C LEU A 105 6.91 16.53 -0.74
N ASN A 106 5.60 16.31 -0.78
CA ASN A 106 4.63 17.25 -0.20
C ASN A 106 4.66 17.16 1.33
N THR A 107 5.41 18.04 2.00
CA THR A 107 5.51 18.07 3.47
C THR A 107 4.22 18.48 4.17
N MET A 108 3.25 19.04 3.43
CA MET A 108 1.91 19.35 3.94
C MET A 108 0.96 18.15 3.88
N GLU A 109 1.39 17.04 3.27
CA GLU A 109 0.63 15.81 3.22
C GLU A 109 0.81 14.98 4.50
N SER A 110 -0.21 14.21 4.86
CA SER A 110 -0.19 13.34 6.02
C SER A 110 0.86 12.23 5.89
N HIS A 111 1.44 11.76 7.01
CA HIS A 111 2.52 10.77 6.95
C HIS A 111 2.05 9.44 6.37
N GLU A 112 0.78 9.08 6.53
CA GLU A 112 0.20 7.84 6.01
C GLU A 112 0.25 7.80 4.48
N VAL A 113 -0.18 8.89 3.86
CA VAL A 113 -0.15 9.05 2.40
C VAL A 113 1.30 9.08 1.90
N ARG A 114 2.19 9.83 2.58
CA ARG A 114 3.61 9.95 2.22
C ARG A 114 4.37 8.63 2.39
N CYS A 115 4.18 7.91 3.48
CA CYS A 115 4.81 6.60 3.73
C CYS A 115 4.35 5.57 2.70
N THR A 116 3.04 5.54 2.41
CA THR A 116 2.48 4.65 1.38
C THR A 116 3.08 4.95 0.01
N ALA A 117 3.28 6.23 -0.32
CA ALA A 117 3.96 6.64 -1.53
C ALA A 117 5.42 6.15 -1.58
N VAL A 118 6.18 6.26 -0.48
CA VAL A 118 7.55 5.73 -0.37
C VAL A 118 7.60 4.23 -0.64
N PHE A 119 6.73 3.45 0.00
CA PHE A 119 6.72 1.99 -0.16
C PHE A 119 6.46 1.57 -1.60
N LEU A 120 5.52 2.23 -2.29
CA LEU A 120 5.24 1.96 -3.70
C LEU A 120 6.33 2.49 -4.63
N LEU A 121 6.93 3.64 -4.32
CA LEU A 121 7.98 4.27 -5.12
C LEU A 121 9.18 3.35 -5.29
N MET A 122 9.59 2.65 -4.23
CA MET A 122 10.73 1.74 -4.25
C MET A 122 10.52 0.57 -5.22
N LYS A 123 9.28 0.07 -5.36
CA LYS A 123 8.94 -0.99 -6.33
C LYS A 123 9.17 -0.58 -7.79
N THR A 124 9.28 0.72 -8.07
CA THR A 124 9.50 1.22 -9.44
C THR A 124 10.97 1.20 -9.86
N ASN A 125 11.91 0.78 -8.99
CA ASN A 125 13.35 0.93 -9.20
C ASN A 125 13.75 2.38 -9.56
N PRO A 126 13.63 3.33 -8.61
CA PRO A 126 13.92 4.74 -8.87
C PRO A 126 15.39 4.97 -9.32
N PRO A 127 15.67 6.08 -10.04
CA PRO A 127 17.03 6.48 -10.38
C PRO A 127 17.87 6.76 -9.14
N LEU A 128 19.20 6.62 -9.25
CA LEU A 128 20.12 6.87 -8.14
C LEU A 128 19.98 8.29 -7.58
N SER A 129 19.88 9.31 -8.45
CA SER A 129 19.71 10.71 -8.04
C SER A 129 18.47 10.94 -7.17
N MET A 130 17.38 10.22 -7.47
CA MET A 130 16.16 10.27 -6.67
C MET A 130 16.39 9.64 -5.30
N LEU A 131 17.06 8.48 -5.23
CA LEU A 131 17.39 7.83 -3.96
C LEU A 131 18.36 8.64 -3.11
N GLN A 132 19.35 9.30 -3.72
CA GLN A 132 20.27 10.21 -3.04
C GLN A 132 19.48 11.34 -2.37
N ARG A 133 18.60 11.99 -3.12
CA ARG A 133 17.76 13.07 -2.59
C ARG A 133 16.81 12.58 -1.50
N MET A 134 16.20 11.40 -1.64
CA MET A 134 15.38 10.81 -0.58
C MET A 134 16.19 10.54 0.69
N ALA A 135 17.40 9.99 0.54
CA ALA A 135 18.26 9.67 1.67
C ALA A 135 18.71 10.94 2.41
N GLU A 136 19.18 11.96 1.69
CA GLU A 136 19.55 13.26 2.26
C GLU A 136 18.36 13.96 2.91
N PHE A 137 17.18 13.89 2.29
CA PHE A 137 15.97 14.53 2.80
C PHE A 137 15.53 13.97 4.15
N THR A 138 15.93 12.74 4.53
CA THR A 138 15.68 12.20 5.88
C THR A 138 16.35 13.00 7.01
N LYS A 139 17.32 13.86 6.69
CA LYS A 139 17.98 14.77 7.63
C LYS A 139 17.25 16.12 7.74
N LEU A 140 16.37 16.44 6.80
CA LEU A 140 15.70 17.73 6.66
C LEU A 140 14.21 17.66 6.99
N ASP A 141 13.54 16.58 6.58
CA ASP A 141 12.12 16.36 6.84
C ASP A 141 11.89 16.19 8.35
N THR A 142 10.91 16.90 8.88
CA THR A 142 10.56 16.87 10.31
C THR A 142 9.72 15.65 10.67
N ASN A 143 9.14 14.97 9.68
CA ASN A 143 8.25 13.85 9.93
C ASN A 143 9.01 12.54 10.20
N ARG A 144 9.07 12.14 11.48
CA ARG A 144 9.76 10.90 11.92
C ARG A 144 9.18 9.62 11.32
N GLN A 145 7.87 9.57 11.09
CA GLN A 145 7.22 8.41 10.46
C GLN A 145 7.74 8.21 9.03
N VAL A 146 7.78 9.29 8.24
CA VAL A 146 8.26 9.25 6.85
C VAL A 146 9.76 8.94 6.79
N ASN A 147 10.57 9.56 7.65
CA ASN A 147 12.01 9.30 7.70
C ASN A 147 12.33 7.85 8.08
N SER A 148 11.61 7.29 9.05
CA SER A 148 11.71 5.87 9.41
C SER A 148 11.34 4.97 8.23
N ALA A 149 10.28 5.28 7.50
CA ALA A 149 9.87 4.51 6.32
C ALA A 149 10.94 4.52 5.23
N VAL A 150 11.53 5.68 4.92
CA VAL A 150 12.61 5.80 3.93
C VAL A 150 13.87 5.05 4.38
N LYS A 151 14.34 5.29 5.60
CA LYS A 151 15.55 4.69 6.16
C LYS A 151 15.46 3.16 6.19
N SER A 152 14.40 2.61 6.81
CA SER A 152 14.21 1.16 6.91
C SER A 152 14.09 0.48 5.55
N THR A 153 13.38 1.10 4.60
CA THR A 153 13.22 0.52 3.26
C THR A 153 14.55 0.50 2.50
N ILE A 154 15.34 1.58 2.53
CA ILE A 154 16.67 1.60 1.90
C ILE A 154 17.59 0.57 2.55
N GLN A 155 17.59 0.48 3.89
CA GLN A 155 18.43 -0.48 4.62
C GLN A 155 18.06 -1.93 4.34
N SER A 156 16.78 -2.26 4.16
CA SER A 156 16.36 -3.62 3.78
C SER A 156 16.75 -3.96 2.34
N LEU A 157 16.57 -3.03 1.39
CA LEU A 157 16.97 -3.19 -0.01
C LEU A 157 18.46 -3.52 -0.18
N MET A 158 19.34 -2.98 0.67
CA MET A 158 20.79 -3.25 0.61
C MET A 158 21.15 -4.72 0.77
N LYS A 159 20.29 -5.51 1.41
CA LYS A 159 20.55 -6.93 1.73
C LYS A 159 20.21 -7.86 0.56
N LEU A 160 19.41 -7.38 -0.39
CA LEU A 160 18.93 -8.17 -1.52
C LEU A 160 20.06 -8.47 -2.52
N LYS A 161 19.99 -9.66 -3.09
CA LYS A 161 20.96 -10.26 -4.01
C LYS A 161 20.29 -10.80 -5.26
N SER A 162 18.97 -11.04 -5.25
CA SER A 162 18.28 -11.62 -6.41
C SER A 162 18.42 -10.73 -7.66
N PRO A 163 18.43 -11.32 -8.87
CA PRO A 163 18.61 -10.58 -10.11
C PRO A 163 17.59 -9.44 -10.30
N GLU A 164 16.34 -9.65 -9.87
CA GLU A 164 15.26 -8.65 -9.95
C GLU A 164 15.57 -7.38 -9.16
N TRP A 165 16.16 -7.52 -7.96
CA TRP A 165 16.43 -6.40 -7.06
C TRP A 165 17.87 -5.89 -7.11
N LYS A 166 18.75 -6.56 -7.86
CA LYS A 166 20.20 -6.29 -7.88
C LYS A 166 20.55 -4.82 -8.16
N ASP A 167 19.91 -4.20 -9.15
CA ASP A 167 20.16 -2.79 -9.50
C ASP A 167 19.72 -1.84 -8.38
N LEU A 168 18.52 -2.05 -7.84
CA LEU A 168 18.00 -1.23 -6.75
C LEU A 168 18.83 -1.42 -5.46
N ALA A 169 19.23 -2.65 -5.14
CA ALA A 169 20.10 -2.97 -4.00
C ALA A 169 21.46 -2.28 -4.13
N LYS A 170 22.05 -2.26 -5.33
CA LYS A 170 23.31 -1.53 -5.60
C LYS A 170 23.14 -0.03 -5.34
N LYS A 171 22.06 0.59 -5.83
CA LYS A 171 21.76 2.00 -5.58
C LYS A 171 21.53 2.27 -4.09
N ALA A 172 20.77 1.42 -3.40
CA ALA A 172 20.53 1.52 -1.96
C ALA A 172 21.84 1.53 -1.16
N ARG A 173 22.78 0.62 -1.47
CA ARG A 173 24.12 0.61 -0.84
C ARG A 173 24.88 1.92 -1.06
N SER A 174 24.82 2.50 -2.25
CA SER A 174 25.51 3.75 -2.55
C SER A 174 24.95 4.97 -1.83
N VAL A 175 23.69 4.95 -1.36
CA VAL A 175 23.06 6.10 -0.68
C VAL A 175 22.93 5.93 0.83
N ASN A 176 23.28 4.76 1.38
CA ASN A 176 23.11 4.47 2.81
C ASN A 176 23.81 5.49 3.72
N HIS A 177 25.02 5.94 3.34
CA HIS A 177 25.78 6.94 4.10
C HIS A 177 25.13 8.34 4.09
N LEU A 178 24.18 8.60 3.19
CA LEU A 178 23.45 9.86 3.12
C LEU A 178 22.23 9.91 4.06
N LEU A 179 21.80 8.75 4.57
CA LEU A 179 20.66 8.64 5.49
C LEU A 179 20.93 9.36 6.81
N THR A 180 19.85 9.74 7.50
CA THR A 180 19.91 10.22 8.87
C THR A 180 20.51 9.18 9.83
N HIS A 181 21.35 9.67 10.76
CA HIS A 181 21.92 8.86 11.84
C HIS A 181 20.92 8.60 12.97
N HIS A 182 19.75 9.25 12.96
CA HIS A 182 18.72 9.03 13.98
C HIS A 182 18.17 7.62 13.90
N GLU A 183 18.18 6.91 15.03
CA GLU A 183 17.52 5.61 15.14
C GLU A 183 16.06 5.80 15.51
N TYR A 184 15.19 5.03 14.84
CA TYR A 184 13.74 5.12 14.98
C TYR A 184 13.24 3.86 15.67
N ASP A 185 12.20 3.98 16.51
CA ASP A 185 11.59 2.83 17.17
C ASP A 185 10.77 1.97 16.18
N TYR A 186 10.36 0.77 16.61
CA TYR A 186 9.58 -0.14 15.76
C TYR A 186 8.13 0.31 15.58
N GLU A 187 7.62 1.18 16.43
CA GLU A 187 6.26 1.74 16.36
C GLU A 187 6.10 2.72 15.19
N LEU A 188 7.20 3.30 14.71
CA LEU A 188 7.22 4.16 13.53
C LEU A 188 7.15 3.33 12.25
N SER A 189 6.65 3.95 11.18
CA SER A 189 6.44 3.35 9.87
C SER A 189 7.74 2.74 9.33
N ARG A 190 7.65 1.52 8.78
CA ARG A 190 8.80 0.82 8.20
C ARG A 190 8.46 0.01 6.97
N GLY A 191 9.45 -0.13 6.10
CA GLY A 191 9.43 -1.05 4.98
C GLY A 191 10.54 -2.09 5.09
N TYR A 192 10.17 -3.35 5.04
CA TYR A 192 11.05 -4.50 5.05
C TYR A 192 10.87 -5.29 3.77
N ILE A 193 11.98 -5.52 3.08
CA ILE A 193 12.04 -6.41 1.93
C ILE A 193 13.08 -7.45 2.25
N ASP A 194 12.68 -8.71 2.18
CA ASP A 194 13.54 -9.86 2.42
C ASP A 194 13.42 -10.87 1.28
N GLU A 195 14.46 -11.67 1.12
CA GLU A 195 14.51 -12.71 0.11
C GLU A 195 15.16 -13.99 0.65
N LYS A 196 14.69 -15.12 0.15
CA LYS A 196 15.28 -16.44 0.37
C LYS A 196 15.61 -17.07 -0.96
N ILE A 197 16.89 -17.34 -1.20
CA ILE A 197 17.39 -17.98 -2.42
C ILE A 197 17.69 -19.45 -2.10
N LEU A 198 17.02 -20.36 -2.78
CA LEU A 198 17.21 -21.81 -2.71
C LEU A 198 17.84 -22.28 -4.02
N GLU A 199 19.16 -22.12 -4.14
CA GLU A 199 19.91 -22.35 -5.38
C GLU A 199 19.71 -23.77 -5.94
N ASN A 200 19.74 -24.79 -5.07
CA ASN A 200 19.55 -26.19 -5.45
C ASN A 200 18.17 -26.50 -6.06
N GLN A 201 17.18 -25.64 -5.81
CA GLN A 201 15.81 -25.80 -6.30
C GLN A 201 15.45 -24.76 -7.37
N ASN A 202 16.38 -23.84 -7.70
CA ASN A 202 16.12 -22.68 -8.55
C ASN A 202 14.93 -21.83 -8.08
N ILE A 203 14.68 -21.77 -6.76
CA ILE A 203 13.56 -21.02 -6.17
C ILE A 203 14.08 -19.76 -5.49
N ILE A 204 13.44 -18.63 -5.76
CA ILE A 204 13.65 -17.39 -5.01
C ILE A 204 12.30 -16.95 -4.44
N THR A 205 12.25 -16.74 -3.13
CA THR A 205 11.06 -16.26 -2.44
C THR A 205 11.31 -14.88 -1.91
N HIS A 206 10.32 -14.00 -2.04
CA HIS A 206 10.37 -12.63 -1.56
C HIS A 206 9.21 -12.35 -0.59
N MET A 207 9.53 -11.64 0.48
CA MET A 207 8.57 -11.08 1.41
C MET A 207 8.77 -9.57 1.47
N ILE A 208 7.68 -8.82 1.26
CA ILE A 208 7.64 -7.37 1.44
C ILE A 208 6.62 -7.08 2.54
N LEU A 209 7.09 -6.54 3.66
CA LEU A 209 6.28 -6.09 4.78
C LEU A 209 6.46 -4.59 4.93
N ASN A 210 5.41 -3.83 4.65
CA ASN A 210 5.38 -2.40 4.94
C ASN A 210 4.26 -2.11 5.94
N TYR A 211 4.52 -1.25 6.91
CA TYR A 211 3.48 -0.76 7.79
C TYR A 211 3.62 0.74 8.04
N VAL A 212 2.48 1.37 8.30
CA VAL A 212 2.41 2.77 8.71
C VAL A 212 2.07 2.81 10.18
N GLY A 213 2.94 3.47 10.95
CA GLY A 213 2.77 3.67 12.38
C GLY A 213 1.52 4.49 12.72
N SER A 214 1.03 4.26 13.92
CA SER A 214 -0.10 5.01 14.48
C SER A 214 0.41 6.15 15.34
N GLU A 215 -0.42 7.17 15.55
CA GLU A 215 -0.12 8.21 16.56
C GLU A 215 -0.75 7.86 17.92
N ASP A 216 -1.72 6.95 17.92
CA ASP A 216 -2.57 6.58 19.06
C ASP A 216 -2.29 5.16 19.61
N SER A 217 -1.32 4.42 19.04
CA SER A 217 -1.01 3.04 19.45
C SER A 217 0.35 2.55 18.93
N VAL A 218 0.90 1.53 19.60
CA VAL A 218 2.05 0.74 19.13
C VAL A 218 1.70 -0.18 17.96
N ILE A 219 0.40 -0.50 17.81
CA ILE A 219 -0.09 -1.30 16.68
C ILE A 219 -0.18 -0.39 15.46
N PRO A 220 0.34 -0.81 14.29
CA PRO A 220 0.26 0.00 13.08
C PRO A 220 -1.18 0.12 12.57
N ARG A 221 -1.51 1.29 12.01
CA ARG A 221 -2.83 1.55 11.42
C ARG A 221 -2.98 0.96 10.02
N ILE A 222 -1.87 0.73 9.31
CA ILE A 222 -1.86 0.18 7.96
C ILE A 222 -0.76 -0.88 7.87
N LEU A 223 -1.11 -2.01 7.25
CA LEU A 223 -0.23 -3.14 6.97
C LEU A 223 -0.37 -3.55 5.51
N TYR A 224 0.75 -3.59 4.80
CA TYR A 224 0.89 -4.15 3.47
C TYR A 224 1.85 -5.35 3.53
N LEU A 225 1.36 -6.54 3.24
CA LEU A 225 2.17 -7.74 3.11
C LEU A 225 2.08 -8.25 1.67
N THR A 226 3.23 -8.48 1.04
CA THR A 226 3.31 -9.16 -0.26
C THR A 226 4.27 -10.33 -0.14
N TRP A 227 3.84 -11.49 -0.60
CA TRP A 227 4.65 -12.69 -0.71
C TRP A 227 4.60 -13.20 -2.15
N TYR A 228 5.75 -13.50 -2.74
CA TYR A 228 5.81 -14.10 -4.07
C TYR A 228 7.08 -14.94 -4.21
N SER A 229 7.05 -15.86 -5.16
CA SER A 229 8.20 -16.68 -5.51
C SER A 229 8.39 -16.78 -7.01
N SER A 230 9.62 -17.07 -7.41
CA SER A 230 9.96 -17.49 -8.76
C SER A 230 10.61 -18.87 -8.72
N ASN A 231 10.32 -19.68 -9.73
CA ASN A 231 11.00 -20.94 -10.00
C ASN A 231 11.68 -20.80 -11.37
N GLY A 232 13.00 -20.59 -11.37
CA GLY A 232 13.73 -20.10 -12.53
C GLY A 232 13.14 -18.81 -13.07
N ASP A 233 12.83 -18.79 -14.38
CA ASP A 233 12.26 -17.62 -15.05
C ASP A 233 10.74 -17.46 -14.85
N ILE A 234 10.09 -18.43 -14.20
CA ILE A 234 8.64 -18.42 -14.00
C ILE A 234 8.32 -17.74 -12.67
N LYS A 235 7.57 -16.64 -12.72
CA LYS A 235 7.00 -15.98 -11.52
C LYS A 235 5.68 -16.62 -11.14
N VAL A 236 5.57 -17.08 -9.90
CA VAL A 236 4.31 -17.55 -9.31
C VAL A 236 3.45 -16.35 -8.92
N PRO A 237 2.11 -16.43 -9.03
CA PRO A 237 1.22 -15.36 -8.55
C PRO A 237 1.53 -14.96 -7.10
N SER A 238 1.58 -13.66 -6.85
CA SER A 238 1.83 -13.11 -5.51
C SER A 238 0.59 -13.18 -4.62
N THR A 239 0.78 -13.49 -3.34
CA THR A 239 -0.20 -13.23 -2.28
C THR A 239 -0.01 -11.80 -1.77
N LYS A 240 -1.08 -11.00 -1.74
CA LYS A 240 -1.07 -9.62 -1.25
C LYS A 240 -2.15 -9.45 -0.17
N VAL A 241 -1.77 -8.95 0.99
CA VAL A 241 -2.67 -8.64 2.11
C VAL A 241 -2.57 -7.15 2.42
N LEU A 242 -3.73 -6.51 2.52
CA LEU A 242 -3.88 -5.12 2.94
C LEU A 242 -4.83 -5.08 4.13
N ALA A 243 -4.35 -4.57 5.26
CA ALA A 243 -5.18 -4.22 6.41
C ALA A 243 -5.02 -2.73 6.70
N MET A 244 -6.13 -2.02 6.87
CA MET A 244 -6.14 -0.58 7.18
C MET A 244 -7.23 -0.30 8.21
N ILE A 245 -6.89 0.50 9.22
CA ILE A 245 -7.79 0.95 10.26
C ILE A 245 -7.67 2.48 10.37
N SER A 246 -8.80 3.18 10.52
CA SER A 246 -8.81 4.64 10.63
C SER A 246 -8.24 5.15 11.96
N SER A 247 -8.59 4.49 13.07
CA SER A 247 -7.98 4.66 14.40
C SER A 247 -7.91 3.31 15.09
N VAL A 248 -6.72 2.96 15.56
CA VAL A 248 -6.51 1.73 16.32
C VAL A 248 -7.23 1.82 17.65
N LYS A 249 -7.16 2.97 18.34
CA LYS A 249 -7.82 3.16 19.62
C LYS A 249 -9.34 2.97 19.51
N SER A 250 -9.99 3.64 18.54
CA SER A 250 -11.44 3.48 18.34
C SER A 250 -11.84 2.05 17.99
N PHE A 251 -11.03 1.36 17.18
CA PHE A 251 -11.26 -0.05 16.86
C PHE A 251 -11.19 -0.92 18.14
N MET A 252 -10.14 -0.75 18.95
CA MET A 252 -9.99 -1.50 20.20
C MET A 252 -11.12 -1.21 21.20
N GLU A 253 -11.53 0.05 21.33
CA GLU A 253 -12.67 0.43 22.18
C GLU A 253 -13.97 -0.25 21.72
N LEU A 254 -14.25 -0.28 20.41
CA LEU A 254 -15.40 -0.96 19.85
C LEU A 254 -15.35 -2.48 20.09
N SER A 255 -14.19 -3.11 19.87
CA SER A 255 -14.00 -4.53 20.12
C SER A 255 -14.25 -4.87 21.60
N LEU A 256 -13.67 -4.10 22.52
CA LEU A 256 -13.87 -4.31 23.97
C LEU A 256 -15.32 -4.13 24.40
N ARG A 257 -16.03 -3.12 23.86
CA ARG A 257 -17.47 -2.95 24.12
C ARG A 257 -18.27 -4.15 23.64
N SER A 258 -18.01 -4.63 22.42
CA SER A 258 -18.73 -5.77 21.86
C SER A 258 -18.56 -7.07 22.67
N VAL A 259 -17.40 -7.27 23.29
CA VAL A 259 -17.16 -8.42 24.18
C VAL A 259 -17.97 -8.27 25.47
N LYS A 260 -17.94 -7.10 26.11
CA LYS A 260 -18.74 -6.81 27.32
C LYS A 260 -20.24 -6.96 27.05
N ASP A 261 -20.72 -6.50 25.91
CA ASP A 261 -22.13 -6.61 25.53
C ASP A 261 -22.53 -8.09 25.38
N ARG A 262 -21.68 -8.93 24.77
CA ARG A 262 -21.91 -10.38 24.68
C ARG A 262 -21.94 -11.07 26.04
N GLU A 263 -20.99 -10.76 26.92
CA GLU A 263 -20.97 -11.31 28.29
C GLU A 263 -22.25 -10.93 29.06
N THR A 264 -22.72 -9.70 28.90
CA THR A 264 -23.97 -9.21 29.52
C THR A 264 -25.20 -9.97 28.99
N ILE A 265 -25.27 -10.23 27.68
CA ILE A 265 -26.37 -11.00 27.07
C ILE A 265 -26.37 -12.46 27.54
N ILE A 266 -25.19 -13.09 27.63
CA ILE A 266 -25.07 -14.47 28.14
C ILE A 266 -25.55 -14.54 29.59
N SER A 267 -25.08 -13.62 30.45
CA SER A 267 -25.51 -13.57 31.86
C SER A 267 -27.01 -13.32 32.01
N ALA A 268 -27.61 -12.47 31.18
CA ALA A 268 -29.06 -12.26 31.19
C ALA A 268 -29.84 -13.50 30.73
N ALA A 269 -29.34 -14.21 29.70
CA ALA A 269 -29.97 -15.45 29.23
C ALA A 269 -29.87 -16.58 30.26
N GLU A 270 -28.74 -16.71 30.96
CA GLU A 270 -28.55 -17.67 32.07
C GLU A 270 -29.53 -17.39 33.21
N LYS A 271 -29.68 -16.12 33.61
CA LYS A 271 -30.63 -15.73 34.65
C LYS A 271 -32.09 -16.05 34.27
N ILE A 272 -32.47 -15.82 33.01
CA ILE A 272 -33.80 -16.18 32.51
C ILE A 272 -33.97 -17.71 32.48
N ALA A 273 -32.94 -18.47 32.11
CA ALA A 273 -33.00 -19.93 32.11
C ALA A 273 -33.17 -20.51 33.53
N GLU A 274 -32.50 -19.93 34.53
CA GLU A 274 -32.70 -20.26 35.95
C GLU A 274 -34.14 -19.93 36.43
N GLU A 275 -34.65 -18.74 36.09
CA GLU A 275 -36.02 -18.33 36.45
C GLU A 275 -37.09 -19.23 35.80
N LEU A 276 -36.84 -19.70 34.58
CA LEU A 276 -37.73 -20.58 33.82
C LEU A 276 -37.52 -22.08 34.14
N LYS A 277 -36.56 -22.44 35.00
CA LYS A 277 -36.19 -23.84 35.34
C LYS A 277 -35.86 -24.71 34.12
N ILE A 278 -35.22 -24.12 33.11
CA ILE A 278 -34.82 -24.83 31.89
C ILE A 278 -33.48 -25.56 32.09
N VAL A 279 -32.74 -25.24 33.16
CA VAL A 279 -31.54 -25.92 33.66
C VAL A 279 -31.69 -26.18 35.15
#